data_AF-A0A5Y3H4H9-F1
#
_entry.id   AF-A0A5Y3H4H9-F1
#
_cell.length_a   1.000
_cell.length_b   1.000
_cell.length_c   1.000
_cell.angle_alpha   90.00
_cell.angle_beta   90.00
_cell.angle_gamma   90.00
#
_symmetry.space_group_name_H-M   'P 1'
#
loop_
_entity.id
_entity.type
_entity.pdbx_description
1 polymer ?
#
loop_
_entity_poly.entity_id
_entity_poly.type
_entity_poly.pdbx_seq_one_letter_code
_entity_poly.pdbx_strand_id
1 'polypeptide(L)'
;MWHTLLNWPWGTVWSAVSALGSIVTVTLGFWAMNVWRRQEALKAKMALKMAVADYSNALSQLPLSLSRNVRIEKRAELRELNHKLNAVNNAFLICEHMLEKYPRVNSGCRSLSVAHKEYIRMRDNSIQAKYICHNILSEQFVFK
;
A
#
# COMPACT_ATOMS: atom_id res chain seq x y z
N MET A 1 -60.77 4.32 11.63
CA MET A 1 -59.32 4.58 11.48
C MET A 1 -58.84 4.57 10.02
N TRP A 2 -59.57 4.01 9.05
CA TRP A 2 -59.24 4.10 7.61
C TRP A 2 -59.59 5.42 6.93
N HIS A 3 -60.59 6.17 7.41
CA HIS A 3 -60.95 7.47 6.84
C HIS A 3 -59.92 8.58 7.07
N THR A 4 -59.09 8.47 8.11
CA THR A 4 -58.05 9.47 8.42
C THR A 4 -56.79 9.34 7.55
N LEU A 5 -56.53 8.16 6.97
CA LEU A 5 -55.44 7.97 6.02
C LEU A 5 -55.81 8.45 4.60
N LEU A 6 -57.09 8.40 4.24
CA LEU A 6 -57.61 8.83 2.93
C LEU A 6 -57.75 10.36 2.79
N ASN A 7 -57.91 11.09 3.90
CA ASN A 7 -58.02 12.56 3.91
C ASN A 7 -56.70 13.30 4.15
N TRP A 8 -55.57 12.58 4.23
CA TRP A 8 -54.26 13.22 4.43
C TRP A 8 -53.79 13.85 3.10
N PRO A 9 -53.26 15.09 3.07
CA PRO A 9 -52.81 15.70 1.83
C PRO A 9 -51.78 14.79 1.17
N TRP A 10 -52.05 14.40 -0.07
CA TRP A 10 -51.18 13.48 -0.81
C TRP A 10 -49.73 13.99 -0.88
N GLY A 11 -49.55 15.32 -0.89
CA GLY A 11 -48.24 15.97 -0.79
C GLY A 11 -47.47 15.67 0.51
N THR A 12 -48.15 15.51 1.66
CA THR A 12 -47.51 15.14 2.93
C THR A 12 -47.02 13.69 2.89
N VAL A 13 -47.81 12.78 2.32
CA VAL A 13 -47.41 11.38 2.13
C VAL A 13 -46.18 11.28 1.22
N TRP A 14 -46.20 11.97 0.08
CA TRP A 14 -45.05 12.00 -0.82
C TRP A 14 -43.82 12.67 -0.20
N SER A 15 -43.99 13.74 0.57
CA SER A 15 -42.87 14.38 1.27
C SER A 15 -42.19 13.44 2.27
N ALA A 16 -42.95 12.61 2.99
CA ALA A 16 -42.42 11.62 3.91
C ALA A 16 -41.68 10.49 3.16
N VAL A 17 -42.25 10.02 2.05
CA VAL A 17 -41.59 9.01 1.19
C VAL A 17 -40.28 9.55 0.60
N SER A 18 -40.28 10.79 0.10
CA SER A 18 -39.08 11.45 -0.40
C SER A 18 -38.03 11.64 0.71
N ALA A 19 -38.45 12.05 1.91
CA ALA A 19 -37.55 12.20 3.05
C ALA A 19 -36.86 10.88 3.43
N LEU A 20 -37.61 9.77 3.46
CA LEU A 20 -37.04 8.43 3.69
C LEU A 20 -36.07 8.04 2.57
N GLY A 21 -36.41 8.31 1.31
CA GLY A 21 -35.53 8.06 0.16
C GLY A 21 -34.21 8.84 0.24
N SER A 22 -34.27 10.10 0.67
CA SER A 22 -33.06 10.92 0.90
C SER A 22 -32.19 10.36 2.01
N ILE A 23 -32.78 9.93 3.14
CA ILE A 23 -32.03 9.31 4.26
C ILE A 23 -31.31 8.04 3.80
N VAL A 24 -31.98 7.17 3.03
CA VAL A 24 -31.38 5.96 2.48
C VAL A 24 -30.23 6.30 1.53
N THR A 25 -30.41 7.31 0.69
CA THR A 25 -29.37 7.74 -0.26
C THR A 25 -28.13 8.27 0.49
N VAL A 26 -28.32 9.06 1.55
CA VAL A 26 -27.23 9.58 2.37
C VAL A 26 -26.48 8.44 3.09
N THR A 27 -27.20 7.48 3.65
CA THR A 27 -26.56 6.34 4.35
C THR A 27 -25.78 5.45 3.39
N LEU A 28 -26.34 5.17 2.20
CA LEU A 28 -25.63 4.42 1.15
C LEU A 28 -24.40 5.18 0.64
N GLY A 29 -24.51 6.50 0.44
CA GLY A 29 -23.38 7.34 0.05
C GLY A 29 -22.26 7.33 1.09
N PHE A 30 -22.62 7.43 2.38
CA PHE A 30 -21.66 7.33 3.48
C PHE A 30 -20.98 5.95 3.52
N TRP A 31 -21.76 4.88 3.34
CA TRP A 31 -21.22 3.52 3.30
C TRP A 31 -20.27 3.31 2.11
N ALA A 32 -20.67 3.76 0.92
CA ALA A 32 -19.86 3.68 -0.30
C ALA A 32 -18.53 4.44 -0.14
N MET A 33 -18.54 5.64 0.45
CA MET A 33 -17.32 6.39 0.74
C MET A 33 -16.40 5.64 1.71
N ASN A 34 -16.95 5.00 2.73
CA ASN A 34 -16.16 4.22 3.68
C ASN A 34 -15.54 2.97 3.03
N VAL A 35 -16.30 2.27 2.19
CA VAL A 35 -15.78 1.13 1.41
C VAL A 35 -14.68 1.59 0.45
N TRP A 36 -14.89 2.71 -0.23
CA TRP A 36 -13.90 3.27 -1.17
C TRP A 36 -12.60 3.64 -0.46
N ARG A 37 -12.66 4.32 0.70
CA ARG A 37 -11.47 4.61 1.52
C ARG A 37 -10.71 3.34 1.93
N ARG A 38 -11.44 2.27 2.30
CA ARG A 38 -10.82 0.98 2.65
C ARG A 38 -10.13 0.34 1.44
N GLN A 39 -10.72 0.44 0.24
CA GLN A 39 -10.12 -0.06 -0.99
C GLN A 39 -8.85 0.72 -1.36
N GLU A 40 -8.87 2.04 -1.29
CA GLU A 40 -7.69 2.88 -1.55
C GLU A 40 -6.54 2.53 -0.59
N ALA A 41 -6.85 2.34 0.69
CA ALA A 41 -5.86 1.89 1.67
C ALA A 41 -5.28 0.51 1.34
N LEU A 42 -6.11 -0.42 0.86
CA LEU A 42 -5.68 -1.76 0.48
C LEU A 42 -4.82 -1.76 -0.78
N LYS A 43 -5.20 -0.97 -1.80
CA LYS A 43 -4.40 -0.76 -3.01
C LYS A 43 -3.02 -0.19 -2.69
N ALA A 44 -2.94 0.80 -1.81
CA ALA A 44 -1.67 1.39 -1.40
C ALA A 44 -0.74 0.35 -0.75
N LYS A 45 -1.27 -0.46 0.19
CA LYS A 45 -0.51 -1.54 0.84
C LYS A 45 -0.07 -2.62 -0.16
N MET A 46 -0.92 -2.96 -1.11
CA MET A 46 -0.59 -3.91 -2.17
C MET A 46 0.52 -3.37 -3.08
N ALA A 47 0.46 -2.08 -3.44
CA ALA A 47 1.51 -1.42 -4.22
C ALA A 47 2.85 -1.44 -3.49
N LEU A 48 2.88 -1.21 -2.17
CA LEU A 48 4.09 -1.36 -1.38
C LEU A 48 4.62 -2.80 -1.41
N LYS A 49 3.76 -3.79 -1.20
CA LYS A 49 4.16 -5.21 -1.21
C LYS A 49 4.74 -5.63 -2.57
N MET A 50 4.10 -5.18 -3.65
CA MET A 50 4.59 -5.40 -5.02
C MET A 50 5.92 -4.70 -5.27
N ALA A 51 6.09 -3.44 -4.83
CA ALA A 51 7.35 -2.72 -4.99
C ALA A 51 8.51 -3.42 -4.25
N VAL A 52 8.26 -3.95 -3.05
CA VAL A 52 9.27 -4.71 -2.30
C VAL A 52 9.61 -6.04 -2.99
N ALA A 53 8.60 -6.73 -3.56
CA ALA A 53 8.81 -7.95 -4.32
C ALA A 53 9.64 -7.69 -5.60
N ASP A 54 9.30 -6.65 -6.35
CA ASP A 54 10.05 -6.20 -7.53
C ASP A 54 11.51 -5.89 -7.19
N TYR A 55 11.74 -5.18 -6.09
CA TYR A 55 13.09 -4.88 -5.62
C TYR A 55 13.84 -6.17 -5.23
N SER A 56 13.20 -7.09 -4.51
CA SER A 56 13.79 -8.39 -4.14
C SER A 56 14.16 -9.22 -5.38
N ASN A 57 13.31 -9.20 -6.41
CA ASN A 57 13.56 -9.88 -7.67
C ASN A 57 14.76 -9.26 -8.41
N ALA A 58 14.82 -7.93 -8.53
CA ALA A 58 15.97 -7.24 -9.12
C ALA A 58 17.26 -7.53 -8.34
N LEU A 59 17.20 -7.57 -7.01
CA LEU A 59 18.33 -7.93 -6.15
C LEU A 59 18.77 -9.39 -6.32
N SER A 60 17.87 -10.28 -6.72
CA SER A 60 18.19 -11.70 -6.96
C SER A 60 19.00 -11.93 -8.23
N GLN A 61 18.86 -11.05 -9.22
CA GLN A 61 19.58 -11.07 -10.49
C GLN A 61 21.00 -10.48 -10.37
N LEU A 62 21.29 -9.82 -9.24
CA LEU A 62 22.59 -9.23 -8.94
C LEU A 62 23.45 -10.19 -8.10
N PRO A 63 24.78 -10.11 -8.25
CA PRO A 63 25.70 -10.96 -7.50
C PRO A 63 25.68 -10.64 -6.00
N LEU A 64 25.99 -11.66 -5.18
CA LEU A 64 25.96 -11.58 -3.71
C LEU A 64 26.87 -10.47 -3.16
N SER A 65 28.04 -10.29 -3.78
CA SER A 65 29.01 -9.24 -3.47
C SER A 65 29.37 -8.49 -4.74
N LEU A 66 29.34 -7.16 -4.68
CA LEU A 66 29.76 -6.31 -5.79
C LEU A 66 31.29 -6.19 -5.81
N SER A 67 31.92 -6.59 -6.91
CA SER A 67 33.32 -6.26 -7.19
C SER A 67 33.39 -5.01 -8.09
N ARG A 68 34.56 -4.34 -8.12
CA ARG A 68 34.75 -3.11 -8.89
C ARG A 68 34.46 -3.31 -10.39
N ASN A 69 34.83 -4.46 -10.95
CA ASN A 69 34.64 -4.78 -12.38
C ASN A 69 33.16 -5.03 -12.69
N VAL A 70 32.49 -5.80 -11.83
CA VAL A 70 31.06 -6.12 -11.94
C VAL A 70 30.19 -4.85 -11.81
N ARG A 71 30.60 -3.87 -10.99
CA ARG A 71 29.88 -2.60 -10.85
C ARG A 71 29.88 -1.78 -12.15
N ILE A 72 30.97 -1.83 -12.91
CA ILE A 72 31.08 -1.10 -14.19
C ILE A 72 30.22 -1.81 -15.24
N GLU A 73 30.29 -3.14 -15.28
CA GLU A 73 29.53 -4.00 -16.19
C GLU A 73 28.01 -3.89 -15.94
N LYS A 74 27.57 -4.02 -14.69
CA LYS A 74 26.15 -4.01 -14.28
C LYS A 74 25.65 -2.64 -13.84
N ARG A 75 26.25 -1.55 -14.33
CA ARG A 75 25.88 -0.18 -13.94
C ARG A 75 24.41 0.15 -14.26
N ALA A 76 23.89 -0.38 -15.38
CA ALA A 76 22.49 -0.20 -15.76
C ALA A 76 21.55 -0.88 -14.76
N GLU A 77 21.81 -2.14 -14.41
CA GLU A 77 21.02 -2.90 -13.43
C GLU A 77 21.07 -2.25 -12.03
N LEU A 78 22.22 -1.71 -11.62
CA LEU A 78 22.32 -0.98 -10.35
C LEU A 78 21.51 0.33 -10.34
N ARG A 79 21.42 1.01 -11.49
CA ARG A 79 20.56 2.20 -11.63
C ARG A 79 19.09 1.82 -11.56
N GLU A 80 18.71 0.70 -12.17
CA GLU A 80 17.37 0.14 -12.07
C GLU A 80 17.04 -0.27 -10.62
N LEU A 81 17.96 -0.93 -9.92
CA LEU A 81 17.79 -1.29 -8.52
C LEU A 81 17.53 -0.06 -7.64
N ASN A 82 18.25 1.03 -7.87
CA ASN A 82 18.03 2.29 -7.16
C ASN A 82 16.66 2.91 -7.51
N HIS A 83 16.22 2.80 -8.77
CA HIS A 83 14.88 3.23 -9.18
C HIS A 83 13.78 2.42 -8.49
N LYS A 84 13.95 1.09 -8.40
CA LYS A 84 13.04 0.19 -7.68
C LYS A 84 13.02 0.48 -6.18
N LEU A 85 14.17 0.80 -5.55
CA LEU A 85 14.20 1.26 -4.16
C LEU A 85 13.43 2.57 -3.97
N ASN A 86 13.58 3.54 -4.87
CA ASN A 86 12.82 4.78 -4.82
C ASN A 86 11.31 4.53 -4.96
N ALA A 87 10.89 3.57 -5.78
CA ALA A 87 9.49 3.15 -5.86
C ALA A 87 9.00 2.56 -4.52
N VAL A 88 9.81 1.75 -3.84
CA VAL A 88 9.49 1.25 -2.48
C VAL A 88 9.35 2.41 -1.50
N ASN A 89 10.29 3.35 -1.48
CA ASN A 89 10.24 4.51 -0.58
C ASN A 89 9.00 5.38 -0.84
N ASN A 90 8.65 5.62 -2.10
CA ASN A 90 7.44 6.37 -2.46
C ASN A 90 6.17 5.63 -2.01
N ALA A 91 6.07 4.33 -2.29
CA ALA A 91 4.94 3.52 -1.82
C ALA A 91 4.86 3.48 -0.29
N PHE A 92 6.01 3.51 0.40
CA PHE A 92 6.07 3.55 1.86
C PHE A 92 5.57 4.89 2.42
N LEU A 93 5.92 6.02 1.80
CA LEU A 93 5.41 7.36 2.17
C LEU A 93 3.89 7.45 2.00
N ILE A 94 3.35 6.92 0.89
CA ILE A 94 1.90 6.85 0.68
C ILE A 94 1.21 6.04 1.79
N CYS A 95 1.92 5.05 2.35
CA CYS A 95 1.39 4.14 3.36
C CYS A 95 1.66 4.55 4.82
N GLU A 96 2.24 5.72 5.10
CA GLU A 96 2.82 6.07 6.41
C GLU A 96 1.86 5.81 7.59
N HIS A 97 0.70 6.47 7.62
CA HIS A 97 -0.31 6.28 8.68
C HIS A 97 -1.03 4.93 8.63
N MET A 98 -0.94 4.21 7.52
CA MET A 98 -1.60 2.91 7.33
C MET A 98 -0.78 1.74 7.87
N LEU A 99 0.51 1.97 8.13
CA LEU A 99 1.49 0.97 8.57
C LEU A 99 1.86 1.07 10.06
N GLU A 100 1.32 2.04 10.81
CA GLU A 100 1.59 2.20 12.25
C GLU A 100 1.29 0.94 13.06
N LYS A 101 0.28 0.15 12.63
CA LYS A 101 -0.08 -1.14 13.23
C LYS A 101 0.91 -2.27 12.95
N TYR A 102 1.90 -2.06 12.08
CA TYR A 102 2.88 -3.05 11.62
C TYR A 102 4.32 -2.52 11.79
N PRO A 103 4.83 -2.45 13.03
CA PRO A 103 6.15 -1.87 13.31
C PRO A 103 7.28 -2.59 12.57
N ARG A 104 7.15 -3.91 12.33
CA ARG A 104 8.14 -4.71 11.58
C ARG A 104 8.28 -4.28 10.11
N VAL A 105 7.17 -3.98 9.45
CA VAL A 105 7.17 -3.51 8.05
C VAL A 105 7.76 -2.10 7.99
N ASN A 106 7.39 -1.24 8.93
CA ASN A 106 7.91 0.12 9.02
C ASN A 106 9.44 0.14 9.27
N SER A 107 9.92 -0.60 10.27
CA SER A 107 11.36 -0.74 10.54
C SER A 107 12.09 -1.39 9.37
N GLY A 108 11.48 -2.41 8.75
CA GLY A 108 12.00 -3.10 7.57
C GLY A 108 12.23 -2.15 6.41
N CYS A 109 11.21 -1.40 5.99
CA CYS A 109 11.31 -0.42 4.90
C CYS A 109 12.38 0.64 5.16
N ARG A 110 12.48 1.15 6.40
CA ARG A 110 13.55 2.11 6.77
C ARG A 110 14.93 1.49 6.68
N SER A 111 15.10 0.27 7.23
CA SER A 111 16.38 -0.45 7.21
C SER A 111 16.82 -0.88 5.81
N LEU A 112 15.88 -1.09 4.89
CA LEU A 112 16.16 -1.50 3.51
C LEU A 112 16.99 -0.46 2.76
N SER A 113 16.71 0.83 2.97
CA SER A 113 17.46 1.93 2.37
C SER A 113 18.92 1.96 2.81
N VAL A 114 19.18 1.62 4.08
CA VAL A 114 20.52 1.53 4.66
C VAL A 114 21.26 0.32 4.08
N ALA A 115 20.63 -0.85 4.09
CA ALA A 115 21.20 -2.08 3.55
C ALA A 115 21.54 -1.94 2.04
N HIS A 116 20.67 -1.28 1.27
CA HIS A 116 20.94 -0.97 -0.13
C HIS A 116 22.17 -0.09 -0.32
N LYS A 117 22.33 0.95 0.50
CA LYS A 117 23.48 1.85 0.44
C LYS A 117 24.79 1.14 0.77
N GLU A 118 24.79 0.27 1.77
CA GLU A 118 25.96 -0.52 2.14
C GLU A 118 26.32 -1.56 1.05
N TYR A 119 25.31 -2.15 0.40
CA TYR A 119 25.51 -3.02 -0.77
C TYR A 119 26.15 -2.27 -1.96
N ILE A 120 25.61 -1.11 -2.35
CA ILE A 120 26.19 -0.29 -3.44
C ILE A 120 27.63 0.15 -3.13
N ARG A 121 27.92 0.40 -1.84
CA ARG A 121 29.27 0.76 -1.37
C ARG A 121 30.22 -0.44 -1.30
N MET A 122 29.78 -1.65 -1.66
CA MET A 122 30.55 -2.90 -1.57
C MET A 122 30.97 -3.24 -0.15
N ARG A 123 30.29 -2.70 0.87
CA ARG A 123 30.64 -2.91 2.28
C ARG A 123 29.92 -4.12 2.87
N ASP A 124 28.79 -4.49 2.28
CA ASP A 124 27.96 -5.60 2.74
C ASP A 124 27.39 -6.42 1.58
N ASN A 125 26.95 -7.63 1.89
CA ASN A 125 26.39 -8.59 0.94
C ASN A 125 24.90 -8.33 0.69
N SER A 126 24.39 -8.74 -0.46
CA SER A 126 22.95 -8.63 -0.78
C SER A 126 22.05 -9.47 0.13
N ILE A 127 22.62 -10.35 0.97
CA ILE A 127 21.91 -11.22 1.91
C ILE A 127 21.07 -10.40 2.90
N GLN A 128 21.63 -9.32 3.47
CA GLN A 128 20.92 -8.52 4.47
C GLN A 128 19.70 -7.84 3.84
N ALA A 129 19.86 -7.26 2.65
CA ALA A 129 18.76 -6.64 1.91
C ALA A 129 17.70 -7.68 1.50
N LYS A 130 18.10 -8.88 1.04
CA LYS A 130 17.16 -9.99 0.75
C LYS A 130 16.39 -10.45 1.98
N TYR A 131 17.06 -10.55 3.13
CA TYR A 131 16.43 -10.94 4.39
C TYR A 131 15.39 -9.91 4.85
N ILE A 132 15.71 -8.61 4.76
CA ILE A 132 14.76 -7.54 5.07
C ILE A 132 13.55 -7.60 4.13
N CYS A 133 13.76 -7.78 2.83
CA CYS A 133 12.67 -7.95 1.87
C CYS A 133 11.79 -9.16 2.21
N HIS A 134 12.40 -10.30 2.53
CA HIS A 134 11.66 -11.50 2.89
C HIS A 134 10.80 -11.28 4.14
N ASN A 135 11.34 -10.63 5.18
CA ASN A 135 10.61 -10.31 6.40
C ASN A 135 9.42 -9.36 6.15
N ILE A 136 9.56 -8.39 5.23
CA ILE A 136 8.45 -7.51 4.86
C ILE A 136 7.38 -8.28 4.09
N LEU A 137 7.79 -9.18 3.18
CA LEU A 137 6.88 -9.94 2.33
C LEU A 137 6.14 -11.06 3.07
N SER A 138 6.76 -11.66 4.09
CA SER A 138 6.15 -12.71 4.91
C SER A 138 5.05 -12.17 5.84
N GLU A 139 5.11 -10.88 6.19
CA GLU A 139 4.09 -10.26 7.03
C GLU A 139 2.74 -10.10 6.28
N GLN A 140 1.65 -10.49 6.93
CA GLN A 140 0.28 -10.33 6.44
C GLN A 140 -0.27 -8.94 6.82
N PHE A 141 0.08 -7.92 6.04
CA PHE A 141 -0.41 -6.54 6.27
C PHE A 141 -1.44 -6.04 5.23
N VAL A 142 -1.59 -6.74 4.10
CA VAL A 142 -2.48 -6.36 2.97
C VAL A 142 -3.89 -6.93 3.13
N PHE A 143 -4.01 -8.24 3.34
CA PHE A 143 -5.27 -8.94 3.56
C PHE A 143 -5.29 -9.42 5.01
N LYS A 144 -6.21 -8.87 5.80
CA LYS A 144 -6.54 -9.29 7.15
C LYS A 144 -7.99 -9.70 7.19
#